data_AF-A0A0C9RY59-F1
#
_entry.id   AF-A0A0C9RY59-F1
#
_cell.length_a   1.000
_cell.length_b   1.000
_cell.length_c   1.000
_cell.angle_alpha   90.00
_cell.angle_beta   90.00
_cell.angle_gamma   90.00
#
_symmetry.space_group_name_H-M   'P 1'
#
loop_
_entity.id
_entity.type
_entity.pdbx_description
1 polymer ?
#
loop_
_entity_poly.entity_id
_entity_poly.type
_entity_poly.pdbx_seq_one_letter_code
_entity_poly.pdbx_strand_id
1 'polypeptide(L)'
;MALRIFHLPSVQILCVFLLTCKVGFAAADSVTGLKLLEAGVHRENLALLAIPMVPIQILLPLIISKHTAGRSPLDIFLKAYAPRLLLGLVFMLVLKWTYLVKNPDGTFPFYYYAVIVLVYAVHQVTVYCIFVSLMAFFARVSDPAIGGTYMTLLNTICNLGGNWPATTALWMVDSLTFKSCVGASQGWPLCSSKEDLETCTSQGGTCKTYIDGYNIEMVLCILLGFLWLLYARRRAHWLQSLPQSAWKCT
;
A
#
# COMPACT_ATOMS: atom_id res chain seq x y z
N MET A 1 30.00 4.04 11.50
CA MET A 1 28.92 4.24 12.50
C MET A 1 27.69 3.39 12.21
N ALA A 2 27.06 3.48 11.02
CA ALA A 2 25.84 2.72 10.71
C ALA A 2 25.97 1.18 10.89
N LEU A 3 27.11 0.59 10.55
CA LEU A 3 27.38 -0.84 10.79
C LEU A 3 27.25 -1.24 12.28
N ARG A 4 27.68 -0.38 13.21
CA ARG A 4 27.55 -0.64 14.66
C ARG A 4 26.09 -0.63 15.10
N ILE A 5 25.27 0.24 14.52
CA ILE A 5 23.82 0.30 14.75
C ILE A 5 23.16 -1.03 14.30
N PHE A 6 23.56 -1.55 13.13
CA PHE A 6 23.04 -2.82 12.62
C PHE A 6 23.43 -4.06 13.44
N HIS A 7 24.51 -4.01 14.21
CA HIS A 7 24.90 -5.13 15.07
C HIS A 7 24.02 -5.25 16.32
N LEU A 8 23.20 -4.24 16.64
CA LEU A 8 22.26 -4.33 17.76
C LEU A 8 21.10 -5.28 17.40
N PRO A 9 20.82 -6.32 18.23
CA PRO A 9 19.76 -7.29 17.93
C PRO A 9 18.37 -6.63 17.88
N SER A 10 18.14 -5.61 18.72
CA SER A 10 16.93 -4.79 18.72
C SER A 10 16.70 -4.12 17.36
N VAL A 11 17.77 -3.60 16.75
CA VAL A 11 17.74 -2.93 15.44
C VAL A 11 17.47 -3.93 14.34
N GLN A 12 18.11 -5.10 14.35
CA GLN A 12 17.88 -6.12 13.33
C GLN A 12 16.42 -6.56 13.28
N ILE A 13 15.80 -6.78 14.44
CA ILE A 13 14.39 -7.14 14.54
C ILE A 13 13.50 -5.98 14.07
N LEU A 14 13.85 -4.74 14.41
CA LEU A 14 13.16 -3.55 13.88
C LEU A 14 13.30 -3.44 12.35
N CYS A 15 14.46 -3.75 11.78
CA CYS A 15 14.68 -3.71 10.33
C CYS A 15 13.78 -4.74 9.63
N VAL A 16 13.73 -5.97 10.12
CA VAL A 16 12.83 -7.01 9.59
C VAL A 16 11.37 -6.59 9.71
N PHE A 17 10.98 -5.99 10.85
CA PHE A 17 9.65 -5.44 11.04
C PHE A 17 9.32 -4.37 9.99
N LEU A 18 10.21 -3.41 9.76
CA LEU A 18 10.04 -2.32 8.80
C LEU A 18 10.04 -2.79 7.34
N LEU A 19 10.85 -3.80 7.01
CA LEU A 19 10.90 -4.38 5.67
C LEU A 19 9.63 -5.15 5.31
N THR A 20 8.92 -5.71 6.30
CA THR A 20 7.77 -6.59 6.06
C THR A 20 6.42 -5.91 6.34
N CYS A 21 6.39 -4.81 7.10
CA CYS A 21 5.13 -4.23 7.57
C CYS A 21 4.20 -3.69 6.47
N LYS A 22 4.72 -3.32 5.30
CA LYS A 22 3.91 -2.75 4.22
C LYS A 22 3.46 -3.76 3.16
N VAL A 23 3.85 -5.03 3.28
CA VAL A 23 3.51 -6.08 2.31
C VAL A 23 2.00 -6.22 2.11
N GLY A 24 1.22 -6.13 3.20
CA GLY A 24 -0.24 -6.24 3.13
C GLY A 24 -0.95 -5.08 2.42
N PHE A 25 -0.24 -3.97 2.17
CA PHE A 25 -0.80 -2.79 1.50
C PHE A 25 -0.33 -2.63 0.05
N ALA A 26 0.54 -3.52 -0.44
CA ALA A 26 1.22 -3.37 -1.72
C ALA A 26 0.23 -3.21 -2.90
N ALA A 27 -0.73 -4.13 -3.01
CA ALA A 27 -1.78 -4.09 -4.04
C ALA A 27 -2.68 -2.85 -3.91
N ALA A 28 -3.06 -2.51 -2.67
CA ALA A 28 -3.93 -1.36 -2.40
C ALA A 28 -3.28 -0.03 -2.79
N ASP A 29 -2.02 0.18 -2.42
CA ASP A 29 -1.31 1.43 -2.63
C ASP A 29 -0.79 1.58 -4.07
N SER A 30 -0.33 0.49 -4.71
CA SER A 30 0.39 0.55 -5.99
C SER A 30 -0.49 0.18 -7.19
N VAL A 31 -1.30 -0.87 -7.05
CA VAL A 31 -2.04 -1.45 -8.19
C VAL A 31 -3.40 -0.76 -8.39
N THR A 32 -4.06 -0.30 -7.32
CA THR A 32 -5.35 0.41 -7.41
C THR A 32 -5.29 1.65 -8.30
N GLY A 33 -4.22 2.46 -8.17
CA GLY A 33 -4.04 3.66 -8.99
C GLY A 33 -3.90 3.33 -10.48
N LEU A 34 -3.16 2.26 -10.80
CA LEU A 34 -3.02 1.76 -12.16
C LEU A 34 -4.37 1.28 -12.72
N LYS A 35 -5.14 0.52 -11.92
CA LYS A 35 -6.46 0.01 -12.33
C LYS A 35 -7.50 1.11 -12.54
N LEU A 36 -7.44 2.20 -11.77
CA LEU A 36 -8.30 3.37 -12.00
C LEU A 36 -7.98 4.07 -13.33
N LEU A 37 -6.69 4.15 -13.70
CA LEU A 37 -6.27 4.65 -15.01
C LEU A 37 -6.76 3.73 -16.14
N GLU A 38 -6.59 2.40 -16.00
CA GLU A 38 -7.09 1.40 -16.96
C GLU A 38 -8.61 1.45 -17.13
N ALA A 39 -9.35 1.74 -16.06
CA ALA A 39 -10.81 1.89 -16.13
C ALA A 39 -11.25 3.11 -16.97
N GLY A 40 -10.34 4.06 -17.24
CA GLY A 40 -10.57 5.24 -18.06
C GLY A 40 -10.57 6.56 -17.28
N VAL A 41 -10.22 6.56 -15.99
CA VAL A 41 -10.07 7.81 -15.25
C VAL A 41 -8.83 8.52 -15.77
N HIS A 42 -8.99 9.75 -16.26
CA HIS A 42 -7.89 10.51 -16.82
C HIS A 42 -6.84 10.81 -15.73
N ARG A 43 -5.55 10.73 -16.10
CA ARG A 43 -4.43 10.99 -15.18
C ARG A 43 -4.51 12.37 -14.54
N GLU A 44 -4.98 13.36 -15.28
CA GLU A 44 -5.23 14.72 -14.80
C GLU A 44 -6.26 14.73 -13.67
N ASN A 45 -7.38 14.02 -13.84
CA ASN A 45 -8.42 13.95 -12.81
C ASN A 45 -7.93 13.24 -11.55
N LEU A 46 -7.11 12.19 -11.68
CA LEU A 46 -6.45 11.56 -10.53
C LEU A 46 -5.45 12.50 -9.85
N ALA A 47 -4.72 13.32 -10.62
CA ALA A 47 -3.82 14.33 -10.05
C ALA A 47 -4.61 15.44 -9.33
N LEU A 48 -5.78 15.84 -9.85
CA LEU A 48 -6.67 16.79 -9.20
C LEU A 48 -7.19 16.27 -7.84
N LEU A 49 -7.33 14.95 -7.66
CA LEU A 49 -7.65 14.36 -6.35
C LEU A 49 -6.56 14.62 -5.30
N ALA A 50 -5.31 14.86 -5.71
CA ALA A 50 -4.23 15.14 -4.76
C ALA A 50 -4.36 16.53 -4.14
N ILE A 51 -4.95 17.50 -4.84
CA ILE A 51 -5.12 18.88 -4.36
C ILE A 51 -5.85 18.94 -3.01
N PRO A 52 -7.06 18.36 -2.84
CA PRO A 52 -7.73 18.34 -1.54
C PRO A 52 -7.02 17.46 -0.52
N MET A 53 -6.15 16.52 -0.94
CA MET A 53 -5.38 15.69 -0.02
C MET A 53 -4.26 16.48 0.64
N VAL A 54 -3.55 17.38 -0.05
CA VAL A 54 -2.43 18.15 0.51
C VAL A 54 -2.75 18.84 1.86
N PRO A 55 -3.85 19.61 2.01
CA PRO A 55 -4.15 20.23 3.31
C PRO A 55 -4.45 19.16 4.38
N ILE A 56 -5.11 18.07 4.02
CA ILE A 56 -5.35 16.93 4.93
C ILE A 56 -4.00 16.36 5.39
N GLN A 57 -3.04 16.18 4.47
CA GLN A 57 -1.71 15.65 4.74
C GLN A 57 -0.89 16.51 5.71
N ILE A 58 -1.09 17.84 5.69
CA ILE A 58 -0.42 18.77 6.60
C ILE A 58 -1.09 18.79 7.98
N LEU A 59 -2.43 18.80 8.01
CA LEU A 59 -3.20 18.93 9.25
C LEU A 59 -3.29 17.62 10.05
N LEU A 60 -3.42 16.47 9.38
CA LEU A 60 -3.56 15.16 10.05
C LEU A 60 -2.40 14.87 11.01
N PRO A 61 -1.12 14.97 10.61
CA PRO A 61 -0.02 14.70 11.52
C PRO A 61 -0.04 15.59 12.76
N LEU A 62 -0.46 16.86 12.64
CA LEU A 62 -0.56 17.79 13.77
C LEU A 62 -1.63 17.33 14.77
N ILE A 63 -2.78 16.84 14.27
CA ILE A 63 -3.88 16.36 15.12
C ILE A 63 -3.55 14.99 15.73
N ILE A 64 -3.01 14.09 14.92
CA ILE A 64 -2.67 12.71 15.30
C ILE A 64 -1.48 12.67 16.24
N SER A 65 -0.48 13.56 16.08
CA SER A 65 0.73 13.58 16.91
C SER A 65 0.42 13.71 18.41
N LYS A 66 -0.59 14.50 18.80
CA LYS A 66 -1.04 14.61 20.21
C LYS A 66 -1.47 13.28 20.79
N HIS A 67 -2.10 12.43 19.99
CA HIS A 67 -2.54 11.10 20.38
C HIS A 67 -1.43 10.05 20.27
N THR A 68 -0.38 10.34 19.48
CA THR A 68 0.70 9.39 19.16
C THR A 68 1.96 9.58 19.99
N ALA A 69 2.11 10.72 20.66
CA ALA A 69 3.24 11.03 21.55
C ALA A 69 3.27 10.22 22.87
N GLY A 70 2.36 9.25 23.05
CA GLY A 70 2.25 8.43 24.25
C GLY A 70 3.36 7.39 24.42
N ARG A 71 3.26 6.61 25.51
CA ARG A 71 4.26 5.58 25.89
C ARG A 71 4.29 4.35 24.97
N SER A 72 3.33 4.16 24.08
CA SER A 72 3.28 2.99 23.18
C SER A 72 2.86 3.35 21.74
N PRO A 73 3.75 3.99 20.96
CA PRO A 73 3.43 4.39 19.58
C PRO A 73 3.11 3.22 18.65
N LEU A 74 3.74 2.03 18.83
CA LEU A 74 3.43 0.87 17.98
C LEU A 74 2.05 0.26 18.29
N ASP A 75 1.43 0.55 19.44
CA ASP A 75 0.05 0.09 19.70
C ASP A 75 -0.94 0.82 18.79
N ILE A 76 -0.69 2.12 18.54
CA ILE A 76 -1.48 2.94 17.61
C ILE A 76 -1.26 2.45 16.19
N PHE A 77 -0.02 2.15 15.82
CA PHE A 77 0.31 1.49 14.56
C PHE A 77 -0.51 0.20 14.36
N LEU A 78 -0.53 -0.71 15.35
CA LEU A 78 -1.27 -1.97 15.24
C LEU A 78 -2.78 -1.77 15.14
N LYS A 79 -3.35 -0.79 15.87
CA LYS A 79 -4.78 -0.44 15.80
C LYS A 79 -5.16 0.15 14.45
N ALA A 80 -4.30 0.98 13.85
CA ALA A 80 -4.53 1.56 12.52
C ALA A 80 -4.28 0.57 11.38
N TYR A 81 -3.51 -0.50 11.63
CA TYR A 81 -3.15 -1.50 10.63
C TYR A 81 -4.36 -2.27 10.08
N ALA A 82 -5.21 -2.81 10.97
CA ALA A 82 -6.39 -3.57 10.58
C ALA A 82 -7.40 -2.78 9.73
N PRO A 83 -7.85 -1.56 10.12
CA PRO A 83 -8.75 -0.78 9.27
C PRO A 83 -8.09 -0.41 7.94
N ARG A 84 -6.77 -0.18 7.91
CA ARG A 84 -6.05 0.05 6.64
C ARG A 84 -6.11 -1.16 5.70
N LEU A 85 -5.95 -2.38 6.21
CA LEU A 85 -6.10 -3.59 5.40
C LEU A 85 -7.52 -3.72 4.84
N LEU A 86 -8.52 -3.46 5.68
CA LEU A 86 -9.93 -3.57 5.29
C LEU A 86 -10.33 -2.52 4.25
N LEU A 87 -9.67 -1.35 4.22
CA LEU A 87 -9.85 -0.38 3.13
C LEU A 87 -9.43 -0.94 1.76
N GLY A 88 -8.58 -1.97 1.70
CA GLY A 88 -8.32 -2.71 0.47
C GLY A 88 -9.58 -3.31 -0.15
N LEU A 89 -10.51 -3.83 0.68
CA LEU A 89 -11.82 -4.31 0.21
C LEU A 89 -12.69 -3.17 -0.33
N VAL A 90 -12.62 -2.00 0.30
CA VAL A 90 -13.32 -0.80 -0.18
C VAL A 90 -12.78 -0.39 -1.56
N PHE A 91 -11.46 -0.42 -1.77
CA PHE A 91 -10.87 -0.15 -3.09
C PHE A 91 -11.31 -1.15 -4.16
N MET A 92 -11.46 -2.44 -3.84
CA MET A 92 -12.02 -3.43 -4.77
C MET A 92 -13.48 -3.10 -5.15
N LEU A 93 -14.31 -2.73 -4.17
CA LEU A 93 -15.70 -2.34 -4.41
C LEU A 93 -15.79 -1.06 -5.25
N VAL A 94 -14.96 -0.08 -4.93
CA VAL A 94 -14.84 1.17 -5.69
C VAL A 94 -14.47 0.90 -7.14
N LEU A 95 -13.48 0.05 -7.41
CA LEU A 95 -13.09 -0.28 -8.78
C LEU A 95 -14.20 -0.98 -9.56
N LYS A 96 -14.91 -1.94 -8.94
CA LYS A 96 -16.09 -2.56 -9.57
C LYS A 96 -17.16 -1.52 -9.87
N TRP A 97 -17.38 -0.59 -8.95
CA TRP A 97 -18.33 0.51 -9.13
C TRP A 97 -17.88 1.48 -10.22
N THR A 98 -16.58 1.75 -10.38
CA THR A 98 -16.02 2.57 -11.46
C THR A 98 -16.44 2.04 -12.83
N TYR A 99 -16.36 0.72 -13.05
CA TYR A 99 -16.78 0.12 -14.33
C TYR A 99 -18.29 0.24 -14.59
N LEU A 100 -19.12 0.28 -13.54
CA LEU A 100 -20.57 0.41 -13.65
C LEU A 100 -21.04 1.85 -13.88
N VAL A 101 -20.34 2.82 -13.31
CA VAL A 101 -20.69 4.25 -13.37
C VAL A 101 -20.14 4.93 -14.62
N LYS A 102 -19.27 4.26 -15.38
CA LYS A 102 -18.70 4.79 -16.61
C LYS A 102 -19.80 5.16 -17.61
N ASN A 103 -19.85 6.44 -17.98
CA ASN A 103 -20.81 6.93 -18.97
C ASN A 103 -20.48 6.36 -20.36
N PRO A 104 -21.46 6.32 -21.30
CA PRO A 104 -21.24 5.90 -22.69
C PRO A 104 -20.13 6.72 -23.38
N ASP A 105 -20.00 8.00 -23.03
CA ASP A 105 -18.98 8.91 -23.54
C ASP A 105 -17.57 8.67 -22.93
N GLY A 106 -17.43 7.69 -22.04
CA GLY A 106 -16.19 7.40 -21.34
C GLY A 106 -15.85 8.35 -20.19
N THR A 107 -16.72 9.31 -19.89
CA THR A 107 -16.58 10.26 -18.78
C THR A 107 -17.16 9.71 -17.47
N PHE A 108 -16.79 10.33 -16.35
CA PHE A 108 -17.33 10.00 -15.03
C PHE A 108 -18.11 11.19 -14.46
N PRO A 109 -19.26 10.95 -13.81
CA PRO A 109 -20.05 11.99 -13.18
C PRO A 109 -19.36 12.60 -11.96
N PHE A 110 -19.70 13.84 -11.59
CA PHE A 110 -19.04 14.55 -10.49
C PHE A 110 -19.14 13.82 -9.14
N TYR A 111 -20.26 13.17 -8.85
CA TYR A 111 -20.45 12.41 -7.60
C TYR A 111 -19.45 11.27 -7.44
N TYR A 112 -18.99 10.68 -8.55
CA TYR A 112 -17.97 9.62 -8.53
C TYR A 112 -16.67 10.16 -7.93
N TYR A 113 -16.20 11.32 -8.40
CA TYR A 113 -15.00 11.96 -7.88
C TYR A 113 -15.14 12.35 -6.40
N ALA A 114 -16.32 12.83 -5.98
CA ALA A 114 -16.57 13.15 -4.57
C ALA A 114 -16.43 11.91 -3.66
N VAL A 115 -16.97 10.76 -4.09
CA VAL A 115 -16.83 9.49 -3.36
C VAL A 115 -15.38 9.03 -3.32
N ILE A 116 -14.66 9.09 -4.46
CA ILE A 116 -13.24 8.74 -4.51
C ILE A 116 -12.43 9.61 -3.55
N VAL A 117 -12.62 10.94 -3.56
CA VAL A 117 -11.96 11.85 -2.60
C VAL A 117 -12.23 11.42 -1.16
N LEU A 118 -13.48 11.11 -0.82
CA LEU A 118 -13.83 10.70 0.54
C LEU A 118 -13.14 9.39 0.95
N VAL A 119 -13.14 8.37 0.08
CA VAL A 119 -12.47 7.09 0.34
C VAL A 119 -10.97 7.28 0.50
N TYR A 120 -10.34 8.07 -0.36
CA TYR A 120 -8.92 8.40 -0.25
C TYR A 120 -8.62 9.22 1.00
N ALA A 121 -9.50 10.14 1.42
CA ALA A 121 -9.32 10.89 2.66
C ALA A 121 -9.30 9.96 3.89
N VAL A 122 -10.23 9.00 3.96
CA VAL A 122 -10.26 7.98 5.02
C VAL A 122 -9.00 7.11 4.97
N HIS A 123 -8.57 6.72 3.77
CA HIS A 123 -7.31 6.00 3.57
C HIS A 123 -6.11 6.79 4.11
N GLN A 124 -6.00 8.08 3.77
CA GLN A 124 -4.93 8.96 4.26
C GLN A 124 -4.87 9.00 5.79
N VAL A 125 -6.01 9.04 6.49
CA VAL A 125 -6.02 8.97 7.98
C VAL A 125 -5.26 7.76 8.49
N THR A 126 -5.54 6.57 7.95
CA THR A 126 -4.85 5.35 8.37
C THR A 126 -3.36 5.35 8.00
N VAL A 127 -3.02 5.94 6.86
CA VAL A 127 -1.63 6.09 6.40
C VAL A 127 -0.83 6.95 7.36
N TYR A 128 -1.35 8.12 7.72
CA TYR A 128 -0.68 9.03 8.63
C TYR A 128 -0.62 8.52 10.07
N CYS A 129 -1.66 7.82 10.55
CA CYS A 129 -1.60 7.16 11.86
C CYS A 129 -0.41 6.19 11.94
N ILE A 130 -0.22 5.36 10.92
CA ILE A 130 0.92 4.43 10.83
C ILE A 130 2.25 5.19 10.72
N PHE A 131 2.33 6.19 9.83
CA PHE A 131 3.55 6.95 9.59
C PHE A 131 4.02 7.70 10.85
N VAL A 132 3.13 8.46 11.48
CA VAL A 132 3.44 9.24 12.69
C VAL A 132 3.82 8.31 13.85
N SER A 133 3.15 7.15 13.97
CA SER A 133 3.50 6.14 14.99
C SER A 133 4.92 5.60 14.81
N LEU A 134 5.31 5.28 13.57
CA LEU A 134 6.68 4.83 13.27
C LEU A 134 7.70 5.93 13.54
N MET A 135 7.43 7.18 13.14
CA MET A 135 8.33 8.31 13.40
C MET A 135 8.50 8.57 14.90
N ALA A 136 7.41 8.51 15.68
CA ALA A 136 7.46 8.63 17.14
C ALA A 136 8.28 7.49 17.77
N PHE A 137 8.14 6.27 17.26
CA PHE A 137 8.96 5.14 17.70
C PHE A 137 10.44 5.34 17.34
N PHE A 138 10.75 5.78 16.12
CA PHE A 138 12.12 6.04 15.65
C PHE A 138 12.80 7.11 16.50
N ALA A 139 12.10 8.19 16.80
CA ALA A 139 12.61 9.24 17.67
C ALA A 139 12.92 8.76 19.08
N ARG A 140 12.11 7.83 19.61
CA ARG A 140 12.32 7.25 20.93
C ARG A 140 13.50 6.28 21.01
N VAL A 141 13.71 5.47 19.97
CA VAL A 141 14.76 4.43 19.96
C VAL A 141 16.09 4.90 19.42
N SER A 142 16.16 6.06 18.78
CA SER A 142 17.43 6.57 18.26
C SER A 142 18.35 7.05 19.38
N ASP A 143 19.60 6.58 19.38
CA ASP A 143 20.63 7.03 20.32
C ASP A 143 20.87 8.55 20.19
N PRO A 144 20.72 9.36 21.25
CA PRO A 144 20.90 10.82 21.18
C PRO A 144 22.27 11.25 20.66
N ALA A 145 23.34 10.47 20.86
CA ALA A 145 24.68 10.82 20.41
C ALA A 145 24.85 10.73 18.88
N ILE A 146 24.06 9.87 18.22
CA ILE A 146 24.13 9.59 16.78
C ILE A 146 22.74 9.61 16.12
N GLY A 147 21.81 10.37 16.69
CA GLY A 147 20.39 10.31 16.36
C GLY A 147 20.07 10.62 14.90
N GLY A 148 20.80 11.55 14.28
CA GLY A 148 20.64 11.88 12.86
C GLY A 148 20.92 10.69 11.94
N THR A 149 22.06 10.02 12.13
CA THR A 149 22.42 8.83 11.35
C THR A 149 21.45 7.67 11.61
N TYR A 150 21.02 7.49 12.86
CA TYR A 150 20.09 6.44 13.25
C TYR A 150 18.71 6.64 12.59
N MET A 151 18.12 7.83 12.71
CA MET A 151 16.84 8.15 12.09
C MET A 151 16.89 8.00 10.58
N THR A 152 17.98 8.47 9.95
CA THR A 152 18.16 8.34 8.49
C THR A 152 18.19 6.87 8.08
N LEU A 153 18.91 6.02 8.82
CA LEU A 153 18.97 4.60 8.54
C LEU A 153 17.58 3.94 8.62
N LEU A 154 16.83 4.19 9.70
CA LEU A 154 15.50 3.63 9.88
C LEU A 154 14.52 4.09 8.80
N ASN A 155 14.59 5.37 8.39
CA ASN A 155 13.79 5.90 7.29
C ASN A 155 14.12 5.22 5.96
N THR A 156 15.40 5.02 5.67
CA THR A 156 15.84 4.30 4.46
C THR A 156 15.27 2.88 4.44
N ILE A 157 15.35 2.15 5.55
CA ILE A 157 14.82 0.77 5.64
C ILE A 157 13.30 0.76 5.53
N CYS A 158 12.61 1.72 6.16
CA CYS A 158 11.15 1.86 6.07
C CYS A 158 10.66 2.20 4.66
N ASN A 159 11.42 3.00 3.90
CA ASN A 159 11.14 3.31 2.51
C ASN A 159 11.40 2.10 1.62
N LEU A 160 12.52 1.41 1.82
CA LEU A 160 12.81 0.16 1.12
C LEU A 160 11.70 -0.88 1.36
N GLY A 161 11.24 -1.03 2.60
CA GLY A 161 10.14 -1.90 3.00
C GLY A 161 8.78 -1.56 2.39
N GLY A 162 8.62 -0.36 1.83
CA GLY A 162 7.44 0.01 1.04
C GLY A 162 7.62 -0.14 -0.46
N ASN A 163 8.83 0.08 -0.97
CA ASN A 163 9.11 0.04 -2.39
C ASN A 163 9.20 -1.40 -2.93
N TRP A 164 9.88 -2.32 -2.24
CA TRP A 164 10.02 -3.68 -2.75
C TRP A 164 8.67 -4.41 -2.88
N PRO A 165 7.72 -4.33 -1.92
CA PRO A 165 6.41 -4.97 -2.10
C PRO A 165 5.62 -4.32 -3.22
N ALA A 166 5.69 -2.99 -3.37
CA ALA A 166 5.04 -2.26 -4.44
C ALA A 166 5.50 -2.71 -5.83
N THR A 167 6.83 -2.86 -6.02
CA THR A 167 7.40 -3.36 -7.28
C THR A 167 6.98 -4.81 -7.54
N THR A 168 7.02 -5.67 -6.52
CA THR A 168 6.57 -7.06 -6.65
C THR A 168 5.09 -7.16 -6.99
N ALA A 169 4.24 -6.35 -6.35
CA ALA A 169 2.80 -6.27 -6.60
C ALA A 169 2.50 -5.90 -8.06
N LEU A 170 3.10 -4.82 -8.55
CA LEU A 170 2.96 -4.38 -9.95
C LEU A 170 3.46 -5.42 -10.97
N TRP A 171 4.44 -6.24 -10.62
CA TRP A 171 4.89 -7.32 -11.50
C TRP A 171 3.96 -8.55 -11.45
N MET A 172 3.40 -8.85 -10.27
CA MET A 172 2.51 -9.99 -10.07
C MET A 172 1.12 -9.78 -10.68
N VAL A 173 0.60 -8.55 -10.73
CA VAL A 173 -0.75 -8.28 -11.27
C VAL A 173 -0.91 -8.78 -12.70
N ASP A 174 0.09 -8.56 -13.56
CA ASP A 174 0.06 -9.01 -14.96
C ASP A 174 0.13 -10.54 -15.06
N SER A 175 0.97 -11.16 -14.23
CA SER A 175 1.11 -12.62 -14.17
C SER A 175 -0.15 -13.33 -13.65
N LEU A 176 -0.92 -12.66 -12.79
CA LEU A 176 -2.17 -13.17 -12.21
C LEU A 176 -3.41 -12.82 -13.05
N THR A 177 -3.27 -12.04 -14.12
CA THR A 177 -4.38 -11.61 -14.96
C THR A 177 -4.62 -12.60 -16.09
N PHE A 178 -5.81 -13.20 -16.12
CA PHE A 178 -6.21 -14.15 -17.15
C PHE A 178 -7.16 -13.49 -18.15
N LYS A 179 -6.74 -13.44 -19.42
CA LYS A 179 -7.49 -12.87 -20.53
C LYS A 179 -7.84 -13.98 -21.52
N SER A 180 -9.07 -13.95 -22.03
CA SER A 180 -9.58 -14.87 -23.05
C SER A 180 -9.97 -14.11 -24.30
N CYS A 181 -9.70 -14.69 -25.47
CA CYS A 181 -10.18 -14.16 -26.74
C CYS A 181 -11.66 -14.52 -26.91
N VAL A 182 -12.50 -13.56 -27.29
CA VAL A 182 -13.92 -13.78 -27.59
C VAL A 182 -14.21 -13.26 -29.00
N GLY A 183 -14.83 -14.11 -29.84
CA GLY A 183 -15.24 -13.74 -31.20
C GLY A 183 -14.23 -14.07 -32.32
N ALA A 184 -13.11 -14.72 -32.00
CA ALA A 184 -12.19 -15.23 -33.02
C ALA A 184 -12.80 -16.43 -33.78
N SER A 185 -12.60 -16.46 -35.09
CA SER A 185 -13.12 -17.50 -36.00
C SER A 185 -12.51 -18.89 -35.78
N GLN A 186 -11.31 -18.96 -35.19
CA GLN A 186 -10.55 -20.19 -34.94
C GLN A 186 -10.21 -20.32 -33.45
N GLY A 187 -11.23 -20.45 -32.59
CA GLY A 187 -11.16 -21.12 -31.27
C GLY A 187 -9.99 -20.84 -30.30
N TRP A 188 -9.19 -19.79 -30.49
CA TRP A 188 -7.99 -19.54 -29.68
C TRP A 188 -8.40 -18.99 -28.33
N PRO A 189 -8.18 -19.70 -27.20
CA PRO A 189 -8.78 -19.29 -25.95
C PRO A 189 -7.92 -18.29 -25.15
N LEU A 190 -6.63 -18.13 -25.45
CA LEU A 190 -5.71 -17.36 -24.59
C LEU A 190 -5.35 -15.98 -25.15
N CYS A 191 -5.29 -14.97 -24.28
CA CYS A 191 -4.85 -13.60 -24.60
C CYS A 191 -3.80 -13.10 -23.58
N SER A 192 -2.83 -13.93 -23.23
CA SER A 192 -1.90 -13.64 -22.14
C SER A 192 -0.66 -12.86 -22.61
N SER A 193 -0.16 -13.14 -23.82
CA SER A 193 1.01 -12.46 -24.39
C SER A 193 0.63 -11.39 -25.43
N LYS A 194 1.59 -10.52 -25.79
CA LYS A 194 1.40 -9.56 -26.89
C LYS A 194 1.16 -10.28 -28.23
N GLU A 195 1.80 -11.42 -28.43
CA GLU A 195 1.62 -12.27 -29.62
C GLU A 195 0.22 -12.90 -29.67
N ASP A 196 -0.32 -13.33 -28.51
CA ASP A 196 -1.70 -13.80 -28.41
C ASP A 196 -2.71 -12.67 -28.69
N LEU A 197 -2.42 -11.46 -28.24
CA LEU A 197 -3.25 -10.28 -28.49
C LEU A 197 -3.34 -9.96 -30.00
N GLU A 198 -2.20 -9.97 -30.70
CA GLU A 198 -2.12 -9.74 -32.13
C GLU A 198 -2.83 -10.86 -32.92
N THR A 199 -2.68 -12.11 -32.48
CA THR A 199 -3.34 -13.28 -33.09
C THR A 199 -4.87 -13.23 -32.89
N CYS A 200 -5.34 -12.90 -31.70
CA CYS A 200 -6.79 -12.75 -31.42
C CYS A 200 -7.40 -11.60 -32.24
N THR A 201 -6.70 -10.46 -32.31
CA THR A 201 -7.19 -9.25 -33.02
C THR A 201 -7.19 -9.45 -34.54
N SER A 202 -6.17 -10.10 -35.09
CA SER A 202 -6.10 -10.43 -36.53
C SER A 202 -7.22 -11.38 -36.99
N GLN A 203 -7.77 -12.17 -36.07
CA GLN A 203 -8.92 -13.05 -36.31
C GLN A 203 -10.27 -12.39 -36.02
N GLY A 204 -10.31 -11.07 -35.80
CA GLY A 204 -11.53 -10.31 -35.51
C GLY A 204 -12.07 -10.49 -34.08
N GLY A 205 -11.31 -11.14 -33.19
CA GLY A 205 -11.66 -11.32 -31.79
C GLY A 205 -11.30 -10.11 -30.92
N THR A 206 -11.93 -10.03 -29.75
CA THR A 206 -11.57 -9.05 -28.71
C THR A 206 -11.13 -9.79 -27.44
N CYS A 207 -9.97 -9.42 -26.90
CA CYS A 207 -9.49 -10.00 -25.66
C CYS A 207 -10.24 -9.39 -24.47
N LYS A 208 -11.03 -10.22 -23.77
CA LYS A 208 -11.72 -9.84 -22.55
C LYS A 208 -11.01 -10.45 -21.34
N THR A 209 -10.80 -9.64 -20.32
CA THR A 209 -10.28 -10.10 -19.03
C THR A 209 -11.36 -10.91 -18.31
N TYR A 210 -11.09 -12.19 -18.04
CA TYR A 210 -12.02 -13.07 -17.33
C TYR A 210 -11.78 -13.00 -15.81
N ILE A 211 -10.51 -13.00 -15.41
CA ILE A 211 -10.10 -12.84 -14.01
C ILE A 211 -9.05 -11.73 -13.95
N ASP A 212 -9.39 -10.64 -13.27
CA ASP A 212 -8.44 -9.55 -13.02
C ASP A 212 -7.53 -9.92 -11.85
N GLY A 213 -6.22 -10.01 -12.12
CA GLY A 213 -5.20 -10.33 -11.14
C GLY A 213 -5.23 -9.41 -9.93
N TYR A 214 -5.69 -8.16 -10.09
CA TYR A 214 -5.86 -7.22 -8.99
C TYR A 214 -6.75 -7.73 -7.87
N ASN A 215 -7.87 -8.39 -8.19
CA ASN A 215 -8.78 -8.89 -7.15
C ASN A 215 -8.16 -10.04 -6.36
N ILE A 216 -7.43 -10.93 -7.04
CA ILE A 216 -6.71 -12.03 -6.40
C ILE A 216 -5.60 -11.48 -5.52
N GLU A 217 -4.78 -10.60 -6.08
CA GLU A 217 -3.62 -10.01 -5.41
C GLU A 217 -4.04 -9.19 -4.18
N MET A 218 -5.11 -8.40 -4.27
CA MET A 218 -5.64 -7.66 -3.13
C MET A 218 -6.05 -8.61 -2.00
N VAL A 219 -6.78 -9.69 -2.30
CA VAL A 219 -7.20 -10.67 -1.29
C VAL A 219 -5.97 -11.34 -0.65
N LEU A 220 -4.98 -11.72 -1.45
CA LEU A 220 -3.71 -12.28 -0.96
C LEU A 220 -2.97 -11.29 -0.05
N CYS A 221 -2.83 -10.03 -0.45
CA CYS A 221 -2.21 -8.97 0.35
C CYS A 221 -2.94 -8.77 1.68
N ILE A 222 -4.28 -8.76 1.68
CA ILE A 222 -5.07 -8.62 2.91
C ILE A 222 -4.84 -9.81 3.84
N LEU A 223 -4.89 -11.05 3.33
CA LEU A 223 -4.66 -12.26 4.13
C LEU A 223 -3.24 -12.28 4.71
N LEU A 224 -2.23 -12.02 3.89
CA LEU A 224 -0.84 -11.90 4.33
C LEU A 224 -0.66 -10.78 5.36
N GLY A 225 -1.36 -9.66 5.18
CA GLY A 225 -1.38 -8.54 6.13
C GLY A 225 -1.95 -8.93 7.49
N PHE A 226 -3.05 -9.68 7.53
CA PHE A 226 -3.62 -10.17 8.79
C PHE A 226 -2.72 -11.19 9.48
N LEU A 227 -2.13 -12.12 8.72
CA LEU A 227 -1.13 -13.06 9.26
C LEU A 227 0.08 -12.31 9.82
N TRP A 228 0.57 -11.31 9.09
CA TRP A 228 1.65 -10.44 9.54
C TRP A 228 1.27 -9.67 10.79
N LEU A 229 0.04 -9.15 10.89
CA LEU A 229 -0.45 -8.41 12.07
C LEU A 229 -0.40 -9.27 13.34
N LEU A 230 -0.75 -10.56 13.26
CA LEU A 230 -0.68 -11.49 14.39
C LEU A 230 0.76 -11.73 14.86
N TYR A 231 1.71 -11.82 13.91
CA TYR A 231 3.13 -11.93 14.21
C TYR A 231 3.69 -10.60 14.77
N ALA A 232 3.36 -9.49 14.11
CA ALA A 232 3.82 -8.14 14.42
C ALA A 232 3.37 -7.68 15.80
N ARG A 233 2.17 -8.05 16.27
CA ARG A 233 1.69 -7.67 17.61
C ARG A 233 2.68 -8.10 18.70
N ARG A 234 3.14 -9.35 18.68
CA ARG A 234 4.11 -9.86 19.66
C ARG A 234 5.45 -9.14 19.57
N ARG A 235 5.95 -8.93 18.35
CA ARG A 235 7.23 -8.25 18.12
C ARG A 235 7.18 -6.76 18.48
N ALA A 236 6.10 -6.07 18.17
CA ALA A 236 5.90 -4.66 18.51
C ALA A 236 5.85 -4.43 20.02
N HIS A 237 5.13 -5.27 20.78
CA HIS A 237 5.15 -5.18 22.24
C HIS A 237 6.54 -5.43 22.82
N TRP A 238 7.26 -6.44 22.31
CA TRP A 238 8.64 -6.70 22.71
C TRP A 238 9.55 -5.50 22.42
N LEU A 239 9.54 -4.96 21.20
CA LEU A 239 10.34 -3.80 20.79
C LEU A 239 10.06 -2.57 21.67
N GLN A 240 8.79 -2.31 22.03
CA GLN A 240 8.41 -1.18 22.90
C GLN A 240 8.81 -1.38 24.37
N SER A 241 8.92 -2.63 24.82
CA SER A 241 9.29 -2.97 26.20
C SER A 241 10.78 -2.88 26.49
N LEU A 242 11.62 -2.84 25.44
CA LEU A 242 13.07 -2.80 25.59
C LEU A 242 13.53 -1.50 26.27
N PRO A 243 14.49 -1.57 27.21
CA PRO A 243 15.07 -0.38 27.83
C PRO A 243 15.88 0.42 26.81
N GLN A 244 16.07 1.73 27.05
CA GLN A 244 16.84 2.58 26.15
C GLN A 244 18.28 2.09 25.92
N SER A 245 18.88 1.40 26.88
CA SER A 245 20.21 0.80 26.75
C SER A 245 20.29 -0.23 25.60
N ALA A 246 19.20 -0.92 25.28
CA ALA A 246 19.15 -1.90 24.20
C ALA A 246 19.21 -1.28 22.78
N TRP A 247 19.16 0.05 22.71
CA TRP A 247 19.17 0.83 21.48
C TRP A 247 20.39 1.75 21.34
N LYS A 248 21.22 1.83 22.39
CA LYS A 248 22.43 2.65 22.37
C LYS A 248 23.59 1.87 21.80
N CYS A 249 24.41 2.53 21.00
CA CYS A 249 25.67 1.96 20.49
C CYS A 249 26.85 2.19 21.44
N THR A 250 26.61 2.93 22.53
CA THR A 250 27.58 3.43 23.50
C THR A 250 27.16 3.04 24.90
#